data_AF-A0AAV4ABF7-F1
#
_entry.id   AF-A0AAV4ABF7-F1
#
_cell.length_a   1.000
_cell.length_b   1.000
_cell.length_c   1.000
_cell.angle_alpha   90.00
_cell.angle_beta   90.00
_cell.angle_gamma   90.00
#
_symmetry.space_group_name_H-M   'P 1'
#
loop_
_entity.id
_entity.type
_entity.pdbx_description
1 polymer ?
#
loop_
_entity_poly.entity_id
_entity_poly.type
_entity_poly.pdbx_seq_one_letter_code
_entity_poly.pdbx_strand_id
1 'polypeptide(L)'
;MHTKIGVLRQIAQGMGYLHAKGIVLRKLNTKNVFLGHKVKVSAMDYGFPDAAKDRSDYGSIPRGHLTYIAPEILGTIRVIPPRLVPFCSFSPESDVYAFG
;
A
#
# COMPACT_ATOMS: atom_id res chain seq x y z
N MET A 1 22.79 -0.27 13.37
CA MET A 1 21.88 0.77 12.84
C MET A 1 21.47 0.38 11.44
N HIS A 2 20.17 0.42 11.13
CA HIS A 2 19.70 0.23 9.75
C HIS A 2 19.89 1.52 8.96
N THR A 3 20.68 1.49 7.88
CA THR A 3 20.82 2.63 6.97
C THR A 3 19.59 2.73 6.07
N LYS A 4 19.21 3.94 5.64
CA LYS A 4 18.03 4.14 4.75
C LYS A 4 18.12 3.25 3.50
N ILE A 5 19.29 3.20 2.87
CA ILE A 5 19.57 2.35 1.71
C ILE A 5 19.44 0.86 2.06
N GLY A 6 19.91 0.46 3.25
CA GLY A 6 19.80 -0.93 3.72
C GLY A 6 18.35 -1.38 3.96
N VAL A 7 17.48 -0.47 4.40
CA VAL A 7 16.04 -0.74 4.55
C VAL A 7 15.37 -0.83 3.19
N LEU A 8 15.61 0.15 2.30
CA LEU A 8 15.03 0.16 0.94
C LEU A 8 15.43 -1.10 0.15
N ARG A 9 16.69 -1.53 0.26
CA ARG A 9 17.17 -2.76 -0.37
C ARG A 9 16.42 -4.00 0.13
N GLN A 10 16.17 -4.11 1.43
CA GLN A 10 15.42 -5.25 1.99
C GLN A 10 13.95 -5.23 1.57
N ILE A 11 13.33 -4.05 1.51
CA ILE A 11 11.96 -3.89 1.01
C ILE A 11 11.89 -4.33 -0.46
N ALA A 12 12.79 -3.83 -1.31
CA ALA A 12 12.85 -4.20 -2.72
C ALA A 12 13.09 -5.70 -2.93
N GLN A 13 13.96 -6.32 -2.12
CA GLN A 13 14.16 -7.78 -2.14
C GLN A 13 12.90 -8.55 -1.73
N GLY A 14 12.20 -8.10 -0.68
CA GLY A 14 10.94 -8.71 -0.25
C GLY A 14 9.83 -8.57 -1.29
N MET A 15 9.71 -7.39 -1.90
CA MET A 15 8.78 -7.10 -2.99
C MET A 15 9.04 -7.99 -4.20
N GLY A 16 10.29 -8.05 -4.68
CA GLY A 16 10.67 -8.91 -5.81
C GLY A 16 10.40 -10.39 -5.55
N TYR A 17 10.61 -10.86 -4.32
CA TYR A 17 10.27 -12.24 -3.93
C TYR A 17 8.76 -12.52 -3.98
N LEU A 18 7.92 -11.57 -3.55
CA LEU A 18 6.46 -11.70 -3.62
C LEU A 18 5.96 -11.67 -5.07
N HIS A 19 6.48 -10.75 -5.88
CA HIS A 19 6.15 -10.65 -7.30
C HIS A 19 6.53 -11.92 -8.07
N ALA A 20 7.69 -12.52 -7.78
CA ALA A 20 8.09 -13.80 -8.37
C ALA A 20 7.13 -14.96 -8.03
N LYS A 21 6.38 -14.84 -6.93
CA LYS A 21 5.32 -15.79 -6.54
C LYS A 21 3.93 -15.43 -7.06
N GLY A 22 3.82 -14.38 -7.88
CA GLY A 22 2.54 -13.86 -8.38
C GLY A 22 1.70 -13.15 -7.31
N ILE A 23 2.33 -12.73 -6.19
CA ILE A 23 1.65 -12.03 -5.10
C ILE A 23 1.95 -10.53 -5.22
N VAL A 24 0.90 -9.73 -5.36
CA VAL A 24 0.96 -8.26 -5.36
C VAL A 24 0.69 -7.76 -3.93
N LEU A 25 1.51 -6.83 -3.43
CA LEU A 25 1.40 -6.27 -2.07
C LEU A 25 0.14 -5.42 -1.90
N ARG A 26 -0.27 -4.67 -2.95
CA ARG A 26 -1.48 -3.82 -3.03
C ARG A 26 -1.51 -2.62 -2.09
N LYS A 27 -0.84 -2.71 -0.94
CA LYS A 27 -0.77 -1.69 0.11
C LYS A 27 0.64 -1.61 0.68
N LEU A 28 1.58 -1.17 -0.15
CA LEU A 28 2.92 -0.82 0.32
C LEU A 28 2.89 0.59 0.89
N ASN A 29 3.12 0.73 2.20
CA ASN A 29 3.25 2.02 2.88
C ASN A 29 4.19 1.88 4.08
N THR A 30 4.59 3.01 4.68
CA THR A 30 5.49 3.02 5.85
C THR A 30 4.91 2.36 7.10
N LYS A 31 3.59 2.20 7.21
CA LYS A 31 2.94 1.50 8.33
C LYS A 31 3.02 -0.03 8.18
N ASN A 32 3.13 -0.52 6.95
CA ASN A 32 3.21 -1.95 6.62
C ASN A 32 4.66 -2.47 6.52
N VAL A 33 5.64 -1.65 6.89
CA VAL A 33 7.06 -2.02 6.97
C VAL A 33 7.47 -2.12 8.44
N PHE A 34 7.80 -3.33 8.88
CA PHE A 34 8.21 -3.61 10.25
C PHE A 34 9.73 -3.68 10.34
N LEU A 35 10.31 -2.81 11.16
CA LEU A 35 11.74 -2.75 11.43
C LEU A 35 12.07 -3.63 12.65
N GLY A 36 12.73 -4.76 12.40
CA GLY A 36 13.27 -5.63 13.46
C GLY A 36 14.73 -6.00 13.17
N HIS A 37 15.16 -7.18 13.62
CA HIS A 37 16.47 -7.74 13.23
C HIS A 37 16.59 -7.95 11.71
N LYS A 38 15.45 -8.24 11.05
CA LYS A 38 15.28 -8.20 9.59
C LYS A 38 14.09 -7.29 9.27
N VAL A 39 14.16 -6.54 8.18
CA VAL A 39 13.01 -5.76 7.68
C VAL A 39 11.97 -6.73 7.15
N LYS A 40 10.73 -6.58 7.59
CA LYS A 40 9.59 -7.39 7.14
C LYS A 40 8.56 -6.49 6.48
N VAL A 41 8.13 -6.87 5.28
CA VAL A 41 7.05 -6.19 4.56
C VAL A 41 5.80 -7.04 4.73
N SER A 42 4.68 -6.40 5.06
CA SER A 42 3.38 -7.05 5.12
C SER A 42 2.50 -6.61 3.95
N ALA A 43 1.85 -7.57 3.30
CA ALA A 43 0.75 -7.31 2.36
C ALA A 43 -0.59 -7.06 3.08
N MET A 44 -0.63 -7.28 4.39
CA MET A 44 -1.83 -7.12 5.20
C MET A 44 -2.04 -5.64 5.54
N ASP A 45 -3.29 -5.20 5.45
CA ASP A 45 -3.69 -3.82 5.69
C ASP A 45 -3.70 -3.50 7.19
N TYR A 46 -2.54 -3.16 7.75
CA TYR A 46 -2.45 -2.63 9.13
C TYR A 46 -2.80 -1.13 9.20
N GLY A 47 -3.47 -0.61 8.17
CA GLY A 47 -3.83 0.79 7.99
C GLY A 47 -5.28 1.15 8.34
N PHE A 48 -6.00 0.32 9.09
CA PHE A 48 -7.29 0.71 9.65
C PHE A 48 -7.10 1.66 10.84
N PRO A 49 -7.43 2.95 10.67
CA PRO A 49 -8.17 3.59 11.73
C PRO A 49 -9.44 4.28 11.21
N ASP A 50 -10.49 3.98 11.96
CA ASP A 50 -11.63 4.82 12.29
C ASP A 50 -12.73 5.00 11.25
N ALA A 51 -13.70 4.08 11.35
CA ALA A 51 -15.12 4.28 11.04
C ALA A 51 -15.75 5.57 11.65
N ALA A 52 -14.99 6.39 12.38
CA ALA A 52 -15.45 7.62 13.02
C ALA A 52 -15.67 8.80 12.06
N LYS A 53 -15.26 8.69 10.78
CA LYS A 53 -15.45 9.75 9.76
C LYS A 53 -16.16 9.27 8.48
N ASP A 54 -16.88 8.16 8.55
CA ASP A 54 -17.72 7.72 7.44
C ASP A 54 -18.93 8.65 7.32
N ARG A 55 -18.88 9.56 6.34
CA ARG A 55 -20.07 10.30 5.89
C ARG A 55 -20.77 9.45 4.84
N SER A 56 -22.10 9.40 4.90
CA SER A 56 -22.95 8.56 4.02
C SER A 56 -22.72 8.76 2.53
N ASP A 57 -22.19 9.92 2.12
CA ASP A 57 -22.07 10.31 0.71
C ASP A 57 -20.60 10.40 0.24
N TYR A 58 -19.64 10.11 1.11
CA TYR A 58 -18.22 10.30 0.83
C TYR A 58 -17.43 9.00 1.04
N GLY A 59 -16.39 8.81 0.23
CA GLY A 59 -15.37 7.80 0.46
C GLY A 59 -14.19 8.43 1.19
N SER A 60 -13.73 7.80 2.26
CA SER A 60 -12.64 8.30 3.09
C SER A 60 -11.34 7.54 2.81
N ILE A 61 -10.25 8.27 2.52
CA ILE A 61 -8.88 7.71 2.46
C ILE A 61 -8.13 8.16 3.71
N PRO A 62 -7.44 7.26 4.44
CA PRO A 62 -6.64 7.68 5.57
C PRO A 62 -5.52 8.62 5.12
N ARG A 63 -5.28 9.68 5.91
CA ARG A 63 -4.25 10.67 5.61
C ARG A 63 -2.89 10.00 5.39
N GLY A 64 -2.22 10.36 4.30
CA GLY A 64 -0.92 9.82 3.92
C GLY A 64 -0.96 8.50 3.14
N HIS A 65 -2.14 7.95 2.79
CA HIS A 65 -2.23 6.79 1.89
C HIS A 65 -2.34 7.18 0.42
N LEU A 66 -2.96 8.33 0.11
CA LEU A 66 -3.20 8.76 -1.27
C LEU A 66 -1.91 8.83 -2.11
N THR A 67 -0.79 9.22 -1.50
CA THR A 67 0.51 9.34 -2.18
C THR A 67 1.12 8.02 -2.59
N TYR A 68 0.69 6.90 -1.98
CA TYR A 68 1.15 5.55 -2.31
C TYR A 68 0.25 4.86 -3.34
N ILE A 69 -0.83 5.51 -3.78
CA ILE A 69 -1.76 4.96 -4.78
C ILE A 69 -1.26 5.39 -6.16
N ALA A 70 -0.95 4.41 -7.00
CA ALA A 70 -0.53 4.64 -8.38
C ALA A 70 -1.66 5.29 -9.21
N PRO A 71 -1.33 6.16 -10.19
CA PRO A 71 -2.32 6.95 -10.92
C PRO A 71 -3.34 6.09 -11.68
N GLU A 72 -2.94 4.93 -12.19
CA GLU A 72 -3.82 3.95 -12.85
C GLU A 72 -4.86 3.36 -11.89
N ILE A 73 -4.49 3.20 -10.60
CA ILE A 73 -5.44 2.80 -9.57
C ILE A 73 -6.34 3.98 -9.24
N LEU A 74 -5.75 5.14 -8.95
CA LEU A 74 -6.47 6.35 -8.53
C LEU A 74 -7.56 6.75 -9.54
N GLY A 75 -7.27 6.69 -10.84
CA GLY A 75 -8.20 7.03 -11.91
C GLY A 75 -9.40 6.08 -12.03
N THR A 76 -9.36 4.89 -11.42
CA THR A 76 -10.45 3.90 -11.46
C THR A 76 -11.18 3.75 -10.14
N ILE A 77 -10.78 4.50 -9.09
CA ILE A 77 -11.46 4.45 -7.80
C ILE A 77 -12.86 5.04 -7.94
N ARG A 78 -13.86 4.24 -7.56
CA ARG A 78 -15.23 4.70 -7.39
C ARG A 78 -15.57 4.84 -5.92
N VAL A 79 -16.31 5.90 -5.61
CA VAL A 79 -16.92 6.09 -4.31
C VAL A 79 -18.19 5.24 -4.28
N ILE A 80 -18.17 4.17 -3.48
CA ILE A 80 -19.35 3.38 -3.13
C ILE A 80 -19.51 3.57 -1.63
N PRO A 81 -20.19 4.65 -1.19
CA PRO A 81 -20.12 5.08 0.19
C PRO A 81 -20.42 3.97 1.20
N PRO A 82 -19.66 3.88 2.31
CA PRO A 82 -18.50 4.70 2.66
C PRO A 82 -17.17 4.22 2.04
N ARG A 83 -17.19 3.19 1.20
CA ARG A 83 -16.00 2.51 0.68
C ARG A 83 -15.48 3.13 -0.61
N LEU A 84 -14.17 3.08 -0.77
CA LEU A 84 -13.50 3.38 -2.03
C LEU A 84 -13.09 2.06 -2.66
N VAL A 85 -13.63 1.79 -3.84
CA VAL A 85 -13.41 0.52 -4.53
C VAL A 85 -12.65 0.80 -5.84
N PRO A 86 -11.39 0.35 -5.95
CA PRO A 86 -10.67 0.40 -7.22
C PRO A 86 -11.28 -0.62 -8.20
N PHE A 87 -11.46 -0.21 -9.45
CA PHE A 87 -12.05 -1.06 -10.49
C PHE A 87 -11.00 -1.74 -11.37
N CYS A 88 -9.74 -1.35 -11.28
CA CYS A 88 -8.63 -2.05 -11.91
C CYS A 88 -7.97 -3.05 -10.94
N SER A 89 -7.31 -4.06 -11.51
CA SER A 89 -6.49 -4.97 -10.74
C SER A 89 -5.15 -4.31 -10.38
N PHE A 90 -4.68 -4.54 -9.16
CA PHE A 90 -3.33 -4.16 -8.76
C PHE A 90 -2.30 -5.00 -9.51
N SER A 91 -1.19 -4.38 -9.88
CA SER A 91 -0.10 -5.01 -10.63
C SER A 91 1.25 -4.81 -9.92
N PRO A 92 2.30 -5.56 -10.31
CA PRO A 92 3.64 -5.33 -9.80
C PRO A 92 4.12 -3.88 -9.97
N GLU A 93 3.74 -3.22 -11.07
CA GLU A 93 4.08 -1.83 -11.37
C GLU A 93 3.43 -0.87 -10.36
N SER A 94 2.20 -1.15 -9.93
CA SER A 94 1.52 -0.36 -8.90
C SER A 94 2.24 -0.44 -7.54
N ASP A 95 2.85 -1.59 -7.20
CA ASP A 95 3.68 -1.72 -6.00
C ASP A 95 5.02 -0.98 -6.15
N VAL A 96 5.60 -0.95 -7.37
CA VAL A 96 6.82 -0.19 -7.66
C VAL A 96 6.58 1.31 -7.55
N TYR A 97 5.42 1.81 -7.99
CA TYR A 97 5.03 3.20 -7.78
C TYR A 97 4.93 3.52 -6.28
N ALA A 98 4.30 2.66 -5.49
CA ALA A 98 4.18 2.85 -4.05
C ALA A 98 5.53 2.77 -3.30
N PHE A 99 6.54 2.13 -3.88
CA PHE A 99 7.89 2.05 -3.33
C PHE A 99 8.71 3.32 -3.56
N GLY A 100 8.51 4.00 -4.69
CA GLY A 100 9.24 5.21 -5.11
C GLY A 100 8.75 6.48 -4.45
#